data_AF-A0A858U4G4-F1
#
_entry.id   AF-A0A858U4G4-F1
#
_cell.length_a   1.000
_cell.length_b   1.000
_cell.length_c   1.000
_cell.angle_alpha   90.00
_cell.angle_beta   90.00
_cell.angle_gamma   90.00
#
_symmetry.space_group_name_H-M   'P 1'
#
loop_
_entity.id
_entity.type
_entity.pdbx_description
1 polymer ?
#
loop_
_entity_poly.entity_id
_entity_poly.type
_entity_poly.pdbx_seq_one_letter_code
_entity_poly.pdbx_strand_id
1 'polypeptide(L)'
;MFEYEINKSRFIGIIYNVHTEDEVKEIIKKLWSENKRARHICFAYRLISNGVFNEKGDDNGEPKGSAGLPLLNLLQLKKAENVLVVVIRYFGGKLLGRSRLPGAYIKAANGAYNKYLGDK
;
A
#
# COMPACT_ATOMS: atom_id res chain seq x y z
N MET A 1 3.56 -6.72 8.67
CA MET A 1 4.18 -5.39 8.44
C MET A 1 5.63 -5.55 7.97
N PHE A 2 6.08 -4.74 7.02
CA PHE A 2 7.47 -4.71 6.53
C PHE A 2 7.93 -3.27 6.28
N GLU A 3 9.19 -2.97 6.53
CA GLU A 3 9.76 -1.64 6.38
C GLU A 3 10.90 -1.65 5.34
N TYR A 4 10.90 -0.65 4.47
CA TYR A 4 11.94 -0.41 3.47
C TYR A 4 12.39 1.05 3.52
N GLU A 5 13.69 1.29 3.61
CA GLU A 5 14.27 2.63 3.58
C GLU A 5 15.14 2.84 2.34
N ILE A 6 15.01 4.01 1.71
CA ILE A 6 15.88 4.45 0.63
C ILE A 6 15.98 5.98 0.63
N ASN A 7 17.20 6.51 0.52
CA ASN A 7 17.47 7.96 0.54
C ASN A 7 16.78 8.67 1.73
N LYS A 8 16.88 8.08 2.93
CA LYS A 8 16.26 8.54 4.19
C LYS A 8 14.73 8.55 4.19
N SER A 9 14.08 8.21 3.08
CA SER A 9 12.62 8.04 3.04
C SER A 9 12.28 6.62 3.45
N ARG A 10 11.32 6.50 4.35
CA ARG A 10 10.90 5.22 4.95
C ARG A 10 9.52 4.84 4.44
N PHE A 11 9.38 3.60 4.01
CA PHE A 11 8.16 3.02 3.43
C PHE A 11 7.75 1.82 4.27
N ILE A 12 6.57 1.88 4.88
CA ILE A 12 6.05 0.84 5.75
C ILE A 12 4.87 0.18 5.05
N GLY A 13 5.07 -1.06 4.59
CA GLY A 13 4.03 -1.89 4.00
C GLY A 13 3.24 -2.67 5.05
N ILE A 14 1.92 -2.68 4.90
CA ILE A 14 0.98 -3.39 5.77
C ILE A 14 -0.08 -4.06 4.90
N ILE A 15 -0.44 -5.29 5.25
CA ILE A 15 -1.51 -6.05 4.60
C ILE A 15 -2.63 -6.25 5.60
N TYR A 16 -3.87 -6.09 5.16
CA TYR A 16 -5.08 -6.37 5.90
C TYR A 16 -5.99 -7.30 5.08
N ASN A 17 -6.67 -8.22 5.76
CA ASN A 17 -7.87 -8.86 5.20
C ASN A 17 -9.01 -7.85 5.28
N VAL A 18 -9.73 -7.67 4.18
CA VAL A 18 -10.88 -6.78 4.10
C VAL A 18 -11.93 -7.37 3.18
N HIS A 19 -13.20 -7.15 3.50
CA HIS A 19 -14.34 -7.65 2.72
C HIS A 19 -15.24 -6.54 2.18
N THR A 20 -15.07 -5.31 2.67
CA THR A 20 -15.88 -4.16 2.26
C THR A 20 -15.02 -2.91 2.03
N GLU A 21 -15.54 -1.97 1.24
CA GLU A 21 -14.89 -0.66 1.09
C GLU A 21 -14.92 0.16 2.39
N ASP A 22 -15.90 -0.07 3.25
CA ASP A 22 -16.03 0.68 4.50
C ASP A 22 -14.94 0.27 5.50
N GLU A 23 -14.61 -1.02 5.58
CA GLU A 23 -13.42 -1.49 6.31
C GLU A 23 -12.13 -0.82 5.80
N VAL A 24 -11.99 -0.69 4.47
CA VAL A 24 -10.84 0.01 3.88
C VAL A 24 -10.81 1.47 4.34
N LYS A 25 -11.92 2.19 4.29
CA LYS A 25 -12.01 3.60 4.71
C LYS A 25 -11.67 3.75 6.20
N GLU A 26 -12.18 2.86 7.05
CA GLU A 26 -11.91 2.87 8.49
C GLU A 26 -10.43 2.62 8.80
N ILE A 27 -9.81 1.63 8.13
CA ILE A 27 -8.39 1.33 8.28
C ILE A 27 -7.54 2.54 7.85
N ILE A 28 -7.82 3.14 6.70
CA ILE A 28 -7.06 4.31 6.22
C ILE A 28 -7.21 5.49 7.18
N LYS A 29 -8.42 5.77 7.68
CA LYS A 29 -8.67 6.81 8.68
C LYS A 29 -7.89 6.57 9.97
N LYS A 30 -7.89 5.32 10.46
CA LYS A 30 -7.12 4.92 11.65
C LYS A 30 -5.62 5.12 11.43
N LEU A 31 -5.08 4.66 10.31
CA LEU A 31 -3.66 4.81 10.00
C LEU A 31 -3.23 6.28 9.94
N TRP A 32 -4.05 7.17 9.39
CA TRP A 32 -3.78 8.61 9.44
C TRP A 32 -3.71 9.16 10.87
N SER A 33 -4.60 8.70 11.76
CA SER A 33 -4.61 9.14 13.16
C SER A 33 -3.38 8.67 13.95
N GLU A 34 -2.89 7.46 13.66
CA GLU A 34 -1.74 6.82 14.31
C GLU A 34 -0.41 7.34 13.76
N ASN A 35 -0.37 7.75 12.48
CA ASN A 35 0.85 8.09 11.76
C ASN A 35 0.89 9.59 11.41
N LYS A 36 0.79 10.47 12.42
CA LYS A 36 0.69 11.93 12.24
C LYS A 36 1.83 12.59 11.44
N ARG A 37 2.99 11.92 11.34
CA ARG A 37 4.15 12.39 10.57
C ARG A 37 4.26 11.76 9.17
N ALA A 38 3.33 10.87 8.81
CA ALA A 38 3.29 10.30 7.48
C ALA A 38 3.05 11.40 6.45
N ARG A 39 3.80 11.35 5.35
CA ARG A 39 3.61 12.26 4.24
C ARG A 39 2.52 11.77 3.30
N HIS A 40 2.51 10.46 3.05
CA HIS A 40 1.54 9.80 2.20
C HIS A 40 1.15 8.45 2.81
N ILE A 41 -0.12 8.09 2.71
CA ILE A 41 -0.66 6.76 3.02
C ILE A 41 -1.31 6.24 1.75
N CYS A 42 -0.50 5.65 0.88
CA CYS A 42 -0.97 5.12 -0.40
C CYS A 42 -1.47 3.70 -0.21
N PHE A 43 -2.46 3.28 -0.99
CA PHE A 43 -3.02 1.96 -0.84
C PHE A 43 -3.53 1.37 -2.15
N ALA A 44 -3.77 0.07 -2.14
CA ALA A 44 -4.62 -0.60 -3.11
C ALA A 44 -5.39 -1.73 -2.44
N TYR A 45 -6.57 -2.04 -2.95
CA TYR A 45 -7.34 -3.20 -2.50
C TYR A 45 -7.89 -4.00 -3.67
N ARG A 46 -8.19 -5.27 -3.41
CA ARG A 46 -8.96 -6.15 -4.28
C ARG A 46 -10.00 -6.87 -3.43
N LEU A 47 -11.26 -6.49 -3.58
CA LEU A 47 -12.41 -7.12 -2.95
C LEU A 47 -13.09 -8.00 -3.98
N ILE A 48 -13.51 -9.20 -3.59
CA ILE A 48 -14.25 -10.10 -4.48
C ILE A 48 -15.64 -10.35 -3.91
N SER A 49 -16.66 -10.18 -4.76
CA SER A 49 -18.05 -10.51 -4.43
C SER A 49 -18.72 -11.11 -5.66
N ASN A 50 -19.38 -12.25 -5.51
CA ASN A 50 -20.03 -12.98 -6.60
C ASN A 50 -19.12 -13.21 -7.83
N GLY A 51 -17.83 -13.47 -7.60
CA GLY A 51 -16.85 -13.69 -8.68
C GLY A 51 -16.39 -12.42 -9.41
N VAL A 52 -16.86 -11.24 -9.01
CA VAL A 52 -16.47 -9.95 -9.59
C VAL A 52 -15.53 -9.22 -8.63
N PHE A 53 -14.42 -8.72 -9.16
CA PHE A 53 -13.50 -7.88 -8.41
C PHE A 53 -13.95 -6.43 -8.40
N ASN A 54 -14.00 -5.85 -7.21
CA ASN A 54 -13.98 -4.41 -6.99
C ASN A 54 -12.58 -4.05 -6.48
N GLU A 55 -11.83 -3.29 -7.27
CA GLU A 55 -10.43 -3.01 -7.00
C GLU A 55 -10.08 -1.55 -7.30
N LYS A 56 -9.19 -1.00 -6.47
CA LYS A 56 -8.75 0.40 -6.57
C LYS A 56 -7.32 0.53 -6.09
N GLY A 57 -6.55 1.40 -6.74
CA GLY A 57 -5.29 1.94 -6.24
C GLY A 57 -5.39 3.44 -6.03
N ASP A 58 -4.82 3.94 -4.93
CA ASP A 58 -4.84 5.36 -4.57
C ASP A 58 -3.41 5.86 -4.28
N ASP A 59 -3.00 6.91 -4.98
CA ASP A 59 -1.68 7.54 -4.83
C ASP A 59 -1.60 8.47 -3.61
N ASN A 60 -2.72 8.82 -2.96
CA ASN A 60 -2.76 9.67 -1.77
C ASN A 60 -1.82 10.91 -1.88
N GLY A 61 -1.94 11.67 -2.97
CA GLY A 61 -1.15 12.88 -3.20
C GLY A 61 0.32 12.65 -3.64
N GLU A 62 0.78 11.41 -3.81
CA GLU A 62 1.97 11.13 -4.60
C GLU A 62 1.76 11.51 -6.08
N PRO A 63 2.84 11.65 -6.88
CA PRO A 63 2.70 11.79 -8.32
C PRO A 63 1.81 10.71 -8.91
N LYS A 64 0.89 11.09 -9.79
CA LYS A 64 -0.08 10.18 -10.41
C LYS A 64 0.58 8.92 -10.98
N GLY A 65 0.07 7.76 -10.60
CA GLY A 65 0.52 6.44 -11.03
C GLY A 65 1.82 5.95 -10.38
N SER A 66 2.33 6.64 -9.36
CA SER A 66 3.62 6.28 -8.73
C SER A 66 3.51 5.37 -7.52
N ALA A 67 2.30 5.18 -6.97
CA ALA A 67 2.07 4.34 -5.80
C ALA A 67 0.85 3.43 -5.99
N GLY A 68 -0.35 3.99 -6.14
CA GLY A 68 -1.61 3.25 -6.14
C GLY A 68 -1.69 2.17 -7.23
N LEU A 69 -1.40 2.53 -8.48
CA LEU A 69 -1.38 1.57 -9.60
C LEU A 69 -0.31 0.48 -9.42
N PRO A 70 0.97 0.80 -9.09
CA PRO A 70 1.97 -0.21 -8.73
C PRO A 70 1.52 -1.19 -7.63
N LEU A 71 0.86 -0.69 -6.59
CA LEU A 71 0.34 -1.52 -5.50
C LEU A 71 -0.79 -2.45 -5.96
N LEU A 72 -1.73 -1.95 -6.78
CA LEU A 72 -2.81 -2.74 -7.33
C LEU A 72 -2.28 -3.85 -8.26
N ASN A 73 -1.34 -3.51 -9.15
CA ASN A 73 -0.71 -4.47 -10.06
C ASN A 73 -0.02 -5.60 -9.28
N LEU A 74 0.60 -5.29 -8.14
CA LEU A 74 1.20 -6.30 -7.27
C LEU A 74 0.13 -7.26 -6.73
N LEU A 75 -1.00 -6.75 -6.22
CA LEU A 75 -2.08 -7.61 -5.71
C LEU A 75 -2.67 -8.49 -6.82
N GLN A 76 -2.86 -7.95 -8.02
CA GLN A 76 -3.33 -8.70 -9.19
C GLN A 76 -2.36 -9.82 -9.57
N LEU A 77 -1.05 -9.51 -9.64
CA LEU A 77 0.00 -10.50 -9.94
C LEU A 77 0.03 -11.63 -8.90
N LYS A 78 -0.17 -11.28 -7.62
CA LYS A 78 -0.25 -12.24 -6.51
C LYS A 78 -1.58 -12.99 -6.44
N LYS A 79 -2.54 -12.67 -7.32
CA LYS A 79 -3.92 -13.18 -7.28
C LYS A 79 -4.56 -13.02 -5.90
N ALA A 80 -4.25 -11.91 -5.22
CA ALA A 80 -4.75 -11.64 -3.88
C ALA A 80 -6.24 -11.30 -3.93
N GLU A 81 -7.02 -11.84 -3.00
CA GLU A 81 -8.46 -11.64 -2.89
C GLU A 81 -8.81 -11.20 -1.48
N ASN A 82 -9.73 -10.25 -1.35
CA ASN A 82 -10.17 -9.69 -0.06
C ASN A 82 -9.01 -9.14 0.76
N VAL A 83 -8.12 -8.41 0.08
CA VAL A 83 -6.89 -7.86 0.65
C VAL A 83 -6.76 -6.38 0.35
N LEU A 84 -6.35 -5.64 1.37
CA LEU A 84 -5.87 -4.25 1.31
C LEU A 84 -4.37 -4.25 1.56
N VAL A 85 -3.61 -3.62 0.67
CA VAL A 85 -2.23 -3.23 0.93
C VAL A 85 -2.16 -1.74 1.17
N VAL A 86 -1.51 -1.34 2.26
CA VAL A 86 -1.21 0.05 2.58
C VAL A 86 0.29 0.23 2.65
N VAL A 87 0.80 1.33 2.08
CA VAL A 87 2.17 1.76 2.26
C VAL A 87 2.20 3.19 2.82
N ILE A 88 2.71 3.31 4.04
CA ILE A 88 2.92 4.57 4.73
C ILE A 88 4.30 5.10 4.38
N ARG A 89 4.37 6.30 3.84
CA ARG A 89 5.65 6.95 3.51
C ARG A 89 5.95 8.08 4.47
N TYR A 90 7.13 8.03 5.08
CA TYR A 90 7.75 9.15 5.79
C TYR A 90 8.84 9.77 4.89
N PHE A 91 8.76 11.09 4.66
CA PHE A 91 9.69 11.78 3.77
C PHE A 91 11.04 12.04 4.44
N GLY A 92 12.13 11.66 3.77
CA GLY A 92 13.49 11.75 4.29
C GLY A 92 14.25 13.06 4.02
N GLY A 93 13.57 14.11 3.55
CA GLY A 93 14.21 15.38 3.18
C GLY A 93 14.84 15.41 1.78
N LYS A 94 14.89 14.29 1.05
CA LYS A 94 15.37 14.22 -0.34
C LYS A 94 14.37 13.51 -1.24
N LEU A 95 14.05 14.13 -2.38
CA LEU A 95 13.15 13.54 -3.39
C LEU A 95 13.80 12.28 -4.00
N LEU A 96 13.01 11.22 -4.14
CA LEU A 96 13.41 10.01 -4.85
C LEU A 96 13.32 10.18 -6.37
N GLY A 97 12.47 11.10 -6.86
CA GLY A 97 12.14 11.23 -8.28
C GLY A 97 11.10 10.18 -8.74
N ARG A 98 10.33 10.52 -9.78
CA ARG A 98 9.18 9.73 -10.24
C ARG A 98 9.54 8.29 -10.65
N SER A 99 10.74 8.06 -11.19
CA SER A 99 11.16 6.75 -11.68
C SER A 99 11.44 5.73 -10.57
N ARG A 100 11.93 6.16 -9.40
CA ARG A 100 12.29 5.26 -8.29
C ARG A 100 11.16 5.01 -7.32
N LEU A 101 10.17 5.88 -7.30
CA LEU A 101 9.08 5.85 -6.35
C LEU A 101 8.21 4.57 -6.47
N PRO A 102 7.78 4.14 -7.67
CA PRO A 102 7.05 2.88 -7.83
C PRO A 102 7.80 1.68 -7.25
N GLY A 103 9.11 1.58 -7.51
CA GLY A 103 9.93 0.48 -7.01
C GLY A 103 10.02 0.44 -5.48
N ALA A 104 10.04 1.60 -4.82
CA ALA A 104 10.04 1.66 -3.36
C ALA A 104 8.70 1.19 -2.77
N TYR A 105 7.58 1.61 -3.36
CA TYR A 105 6.23 1.16 -2.98
C TYR A 105 6.08 -0.35 -3.15
N ILE A 106 6.48 -0.89 -4.32
CA ILE A 106 6.41 -2.33 -4.59
C ILE A 106 7.27 -3.12 -3.61
N LYS A 107 8.51 -2.67 -3.32
CA LYS A 107 9.39 -3.36 -2.37
C LYS A 107 8.77 -3.46 -0.97
N ALA A 108 8.25 -2.35 -0.45
CA ALA A 108 7.62 -2.34 0.86
C ALA A 108 6.37 -3.25 0.91
N ALA A 109 5.52 -3.15 -0.11
CA ALA A 109 4.30 -3.94 -0.23
C ALA A 109 4.57 -5.45 -0.39
N ASN A 110 5.49 -5.85 -1.26
CA ASN A 110 5.82 -7.25 -1.48
C ASN A 110 6.48 -7.88 -0.24
N GLY A 111 7.33 -7.14 0.47
CA GLY A 111 7.87 -7.60 1.76
C GLY A 111 6.78 -7.82 2.81
N ALA A 112 5.79 -6.92 2.86
CA ALA A 112 4.65 -7.06 3.77
C ALA A 112 3.76 -8.24 3.40
N TYR A 113 3.51 -8.46 2.11
CA TYR A 113 2.73 -9.57 1.59
C TYR A 113 3.37 -10.92 1.86
N ASN A 114 4.69 -11.04 1.66
CA ASN A 114 5.41 -12.29 1.95
C ASN A 114 5.34 -12.64 3.45
N LYS A 115 5.46 -11.65 4.34
CA LYS A 115 5.27 -11.87 5.79
C LYS A 115 3.84 -12.31 6.12
N TYR A 116 2.85 -11.62 5.56
CA TYR A 116 1.44 -11.97 5.73
C TYR A 116 1.11 -13.40 5.31
N LEU A 117 1.78 -13.94 4.28
CA LEU A 117 1.62 -15.34 3.88
C LEU A 117 2.34 -16.32 4.82
N GLY A 118 3.49 -15.94 5.39
CA GLY A 118 4.23 -16.79 6.33
C GLY A 118 3.64 -16.84 7.74
N ASP A 119 2.84 -15.83 8.09
CA ASP A 119 2.11 -15.75 9.36
C ASP A 119 0.74 -16.47 9.31
N LYS A 120 0.34 -17.02 8.15
CA LYS A 120 -0.84 -17.87 7.96
C LYS A 120 -0.48 -19.34 8.07
#